data_AF-A0A803PWX5-F1
#
_entry.id   AF-A0A803PWX5-F1
#
_cell.length_a   1.000
_cell.length_b   1.000
_cell.length_c   1.000
_cell.angle_alpha   90.00
_cell.angle_beta   90.00
_cell.angle_gamma   90.00
#
_symmetry.space_group_name_H-M   'P 1'
#
loop_
_entity.id
_entity.type
_entity.pdbx_description
1 polymer ?
#
loop_
_entity_poly.entity_id
_entity_poly.type
_entity_poly.pdbx_seq_one_letter_code
_entity_poly.pdbx_strand_id
1 'polypeptide(L)'
;MWKSLVWGKEILHQGARWQIGDGNEVDLLNDPWIPRPTTFNIYDKLHLPPDLKFIDLKLANDQWDAEFIRAIFTEDSRLILNIPSEEARIKDTFIWHYTKNRDYNVCSGYRVAIDQIYENKIPLDVNLENESTP
;
A
#
# COMPACT_ATOMS: atom_id res chain seq x y z
N MET A 1 18.31 2.63 -21.52
CA MET A 1 16.91 2.55 -21.97
C MET A 1 15.98 1.66 -21.12
N TRP A 2 16.46 0.72 -20.29
CA TRP A 2 15.57 -0.16 -19.50
C TRP A 2 15.40 0.25 -18.02
N LYS A 3 16.26 1.15 -17.53
CA LYS A 3 16.26 1.61 -16.14
C LYS A 3 14.99 2.39 -15.77
N SER A 4 14.49 3.24 -16.66
CA SER A 4 13.29 4.05 -16.44
C SER A 4 12.03 3.20 -16.26
N LEU A 5 11.88 2.09 -17.01
CA LEU A 5 10.73 1.19 -16.86
C LEU A 5 10.79 0.40 -15.55
N VAL A 6 11.99 -0.10 -15.19
CA VAL A 6 12.23 -0.82 -13.93
C VAL A 6 11.97 0.10 -12.73
N TRP A 7 12.47 1.34 -12.77
CA TRP A 7 12.23 2.32 -11.73
C TRP A 7 10.77 2.76 -11.69
N GLY A 8 10.15 3.01 -12.83
CA GLY A 8 8.71 3.34 -12.89
C GLY A 8 7.85 2.25 -12.24
N LYS A 9 8.17 0.97 -12.49
CA LYS A 9 7.52 -0.16 -11.83
C LYS A 9 7.73 -0.13 -10.31
N GLU A 10 8.94 0.15 -9.85
CA GLU A 10 9.27 0.23 -8.43
C GLU A 10 8.52 1.37 -7.72
N ILE A 11 8.44 2.54 -8.35
CA ILE A 11 7.65 3.68 -7.87
C ILE A 11 6.17 3.32 -7.77
N LEU A 12 5.63 2.62 -8.78
CA LEU A 12 4.26 2.16 -8.76
C LEU A 12 4.01 1.17 -7.61
N HIS A 13 4.90 0.21 -7.41
CA HIS A 13 4.80 -0.73 -6.28
C HIS A 13 4.87 -0.05 -4.93
N GLN A 14 5.74 0.95 -4.79
CA GLN A 14 5.93 1.63 -3.51
C GLN A 14 4.86 2.66 -3.20
N GLY A 15 4.16 3.22 -4.18
CA GLY A 15 3.14 4.25 -3.93
C GLY A 15 1.69 3.80 -4.09
N ALA A 16 1.49 2.56 -4.50
CA ALA A 16 0.17 1.96 -4.61
C ALA A 16 -0.10 0.99 -3.45
N ARG A 17 -1.37 0.87 -3.08
CA ARG A 17 -1.83 0.01 -2.00
C ARG A 17 -3.21 -0.52 -2.32
N TRP A 18 -3.59 -1.62 -1.68
CA TRP A 18 -4.95 -2.12 -1.68
C TRP A 18 -5.87 -1.20 -0.87
N GLN A 19 -6.99 -0.86 -1.48
CA GLN A 19 -8.19 -0.45 -0.79
C GLN A 19 -8.98 -1.71 -0.47
N ILE A 20 -9.18 -1.92 0.82
CA ILE A 20 -10.00 -3.00 1.34
C ILE A 20 -11.47 -2.73 1.05
N GLY A 21 -12.13 -3.69 0.41
CA GLY A 21 -13.58 -3.77 0.31
C GLY A 21 -14.09 -4.99 1.09
N ASP A 22 -14.30 -6.09 0.38
CA ASP A 22 -14.71 -7.38 0.95
C ASP A 22 -13.56 -8.09 1.69
N GLY A 23 -12.31 -7.87 1.30
CA GLY A 23 -11.12 -8.40 1.98
C GLY A 23 -10.81 -9.86 1.65
N ASN A 24 -11.39 -10.40 0.58
CA ASN A 24 -11.23 -11.80 0.16
C ASN A 24 -9.95 -12.03 -0.68
N GLU A 25 -9.49 -10.98 -1.38
CA GLU A 25 -8.38 -11.05 -2.32
C GLU A 25 -7.07 -10.53 -1.71
N VAL A 26 -7.13 -9.83 -0.58
CA VAL A 26 -5.97 -9.21 0.07
C VAL A 26 -5.33 -10.15 1.09
N ASP A 27 -4.06 -10.48 0.86
CA ASP A 27 -3.22 -11.21 1.81
C ASP A 27 -2.73 -10.27 2.91
N LEU A 28 -3.06 -10.58 4.15
CA LEU A 28 -2.82 -9.68 5.27
C LEU A 28 -1.32 -9.34 5.46
N LEU A 29 -0.45 -10.31 5.19
CA LEU A 29 0.99 -10.23 5.42
C LEU A 29 1.80 -9.71 4.23
N ASN A 30 1.37 -10.03 3.02
CA ASN A 30 2.18 -9.83 1.81
C ASN A 30 1.76 -8.58 1.03
N ASP A 31 0.47 -8.23 1.09
CA ASP A 31 -0.07 -7.13 0.32
C ASP A 31 0.02 -5.79 1.06
N PRO A 32 0.34 -4.69 0.35
CA PRO A 32 0.33 -3.36 0.93
C PRO A 32 -1.10 -2.84 1.04
N TRP A 33 -1.71 -2.86 2.23
CA TRP A 33 -3.09 -2.36 2.45
C TRP A 33 -3.21 -1.32 3.58
N ILE A 34 -2.24 -1.26 4.50
CA ILE A 34 -2.29 -0.33 5.63
C ILE A 34 -2.04 1.10 5.15
N PRO A 35 -2.86 2.10 5.56
CA PRO A 35 -2.63 3.51 5.26
C PRO A 35 -1.49 4.10 6.11
N ARG A 36 -0.25 3.64 5.88
CA ARG A 36 0.97 4.16 6.53
C ARG A 36 1.88 4.82 5.50
N PRO A 37 2.51 5.97 5.80
CA PRO A 37 3.28 6.75 4.83
C PRO A 37 4.54 6.10 4.24
N THR A 38 5.03 4.97 4.78
CA THR A 38 6.34 4.40 4.40
C THR A 38 6.25 3.08 3.63
N THR A 39 5.60 2.06 4.19
CA THR A 39 5.67 0.68 3.68
C THR A 39 4.32 0.12 3.24
N PHE A 40 3.21 0.78 3.61
CA PHE A 40 1.83 0.28 3.45
C PHE A 40 1.57 -1.15 3.99
N ASN A 41 2.53 -1.70 4.74
CA ASN A 41 2.54 -3.06 5.25
C ASN A 41 2.51 -3.05 6.77
N ILE A 42 1.98 -4.13 7.36
CA ILE A 42 2.11 -4.41 8.79
C ILE A 42 3.57 -4.58 9.20
N TYR A 43 3.91 -4.07 10.38
CA TYR A 43 5.22 -4.31 11.00
C TYR A 43 5.27 -5.65 11.73
N ASP A 44 4.18 -6.00 12.42
CA ASP A 44 4.10 -7.18 13.29
C ASP A 44 3.79 -8.45 12.49
N LYS A 45 4.71 -8.88 11.60
CA LYS A 45 4.55 -10.10 10.78
C LYS A 45 4.96 -11.40 11.51
N LEU A 46 5.69 -11.28 12.62
CA LEU A 46 6.49 -12.39 13.19
C LEU A 46 5.64 -13.52 13.83
N HIS A 47 4.37 -13.26 14.14
CA HIS A 47 3.52 -14.19 14.88
C HIS A 47 2.22 -14.55 14.16
N LEU A 48 2.08 -14.15 12.90
CA LEU A 48 0.87 -14.34 12.11
C LEU A 48 0.99 -15.57 11.21
N PRO A 49 -0.09 -16.37 11.08
CA PRO A 49 -0.10 -17.47 10.13
C PRO A 49 0.02 -16.93 8.69
N PRO A 50 0.79 -17.58 7.81
CA PRO A 50 1.10 -17.08 6.47
C PRO A 50 -0.13 -16.99 5.56
N ASP A 51 -1.15 -17.80 5.80
CA ASP A 51 -2.37 -17.88 4.98
C ASP A 51 -3.50 -17.00 5.52
N LEU A 52 -3.19 -16.08 6.45
CA LEU A 52 -4.19 -15.21 7.06
C LEU A 52 -4.66 -14.17 6.04
N LYS A 53 -5.96 -14.17 5.77
CA LYS A 53 -6.58 -13.18 4.89
C LYS A 53 -7.07 -11.99 5.67
N PHE A 54 -7.29 -10.91 4.94
CA PHE A 54 -7.88 -9.72 5.53
C PHE A 54 -9.27 -9.97 6.13
N ILE A 55 -10.10 -10.78 5.46
CA ILE A 55 -11.44 -11.13 5.93
C ILE A 55 -11.46 -11.82 7.31
N ASP A 56 -10.38 -12.52 7.68
CA ASP A 56 -10.29 -13.22 8.98
C ASP A 56 -10.23 -12.24 10.16
N LEU A 57 -9.99 -10.94 9.91
CA LEU A 57 -10.06 -9.88 10.92
C LEU A 57 -11.50 -9.38 11.17
N LYS A 58 -12.46 -9.77 10.34
CA LYS A 58 -13.86 -9.37 10.44
C LYS A 58 -14.68 -10.48 11.11
N LEU A 59 -15.63 -10.06 11.94
CA LEU A 59 -16.69 -10.90 12.47
C LEU A 59 -17.73 -11.20 11.38
N ALA A 60 -18.56 -12.21 11.61
CA ALA A 60 -19.63 -12.61 10.69
C ALA A 60 -20.70 -11.53 10.42
N ASN A 61 -20.68 -10.42 11.17
CA ASN A 61 -21.55 -9.27 11.01
C ASN A 61 -20.89 -8.09 10.25
N ASP A 62 -19.79 -8.34 9.53
CA ASP A 62 -18.99 -7.34 8.80
C ASP A 62 -18.38 -6.23 9.68
N GLN A 63 -18.29 -6.46 11.00
CA GLN A 63 -17.60 -5.57 11.93
C GLN A 63 -16.20 -6.07 12.24
N TRP A 64 -15.30 -5.16 12.62
CA TRP A 64 -13.96 -5.53 13.09
C TRP A 64 -14.04 -6.36 14.38
N ASP A 65 -13.30 -7.46 14.43
CA ASP A 65 -13.01 -8.12 15.71
C ASP A 65 -11.92 -7.31 16.44
N ALA A 66 -12.35 -6.28 17.17
CA ALA A 66 -11.44 -5.37 17.85
C ALA A 66 -10.62 -6.05 18.95
N GLU A 67 -11.12 -7.13 19.55
CA GLU A 67 -10.38 -7.90 20.56
C GLU A 67 -9.27 -8.71 19.89
N PHE A 68 -9.59 -9.42 18.80
CA PHE A 68 -8.62 -10.18 18.02
C PHE A 68 -7.54 -9.28 17.41
N ILE A 69 -7.93 -8.15 16.81
CA ILE A 69 -7.00 -7.20 16.19
C ILE A 69 -6.05 -6.61 17.24
N ARG A 70 -6.52 -6.28 18.45
CA ARG A 70 -5.65 -5.76 19.52
C ARG A 70 -4.75 -6.83 20.14
N ALA A 71 -5.19 -8.09 20.13
CA ALA A 71 -4.38 -9.21 20.60
C ALA A 71 -3.23 -9.53 19.64
N ILE A 72 -3.44 -9.33 18.34
CA ILE A 72 -2.47 -9.64 17.29
C ILE A 72 -1.57 -8.45 16.97
N PHE A 73 -2.14 -7.25 16.83
CA PHE A 73 -1.43 -6.06 16.35
C PHE A 73 -1.15 -5.11 17.51
N THR A 74 0.12 -4.83 17.77
CA THR A 74 0.51 -3.91 18.85
C THR A 74 0.38 -2.47 18.35
N GLU A 75 1.14 -2.12 17.31
CA GLU A 75 1.22 -0.75 16.78
C GLU A 75 0.18 -0.49 15.67
N ASP A 76 -0.14 -1.52 14.89
CA ASP A 76 -0.98 -1.38 13.70
C ASP A 76 -2.49 -1.44 14.02
N SER A 77 -2.89 -1.94 15.20
CA SER A 77 -4.30 -2.13 15.57
C SER A 77 -5.15 -0.87 15.40
N ARG A 78 -4.62 0.30 15.78
CA ARG A 78 -5.33 1.59 15.64
C ARG A 78 -5.58 1.96 14.18
N LEU A 79 -4.62 1.68 13.29
CA LEU A 79 -4.76 1.98 11.87
C LEU A 79 -5.81 1.06 11.24
N ILE A 80 -5.79 -0.22 11.60
CA ILE A 80 -6.73 -1.23 11.11
C ILE A 80 -8.16 -0.88 11.54
N LEU A 81 -8.37 -0.56 12.82
CA LEU A 81 -9.69 -0.23 13.35
C LEU A 81 -10.27 1.09 12.79
N ASN A 82 -9.43 1.98 12.26
CA ASN A 82 -9.88 3.21 11.61
C ASN A 82 -10.32 2.99 10.16
N ILE A 83 -10.05 1.83 9.57
CA ILE A 83 -10.54 1.50 8.23
C ILE A 83 -12.06 1.29 8.33
N PRO A 84 -12.88 1.94 7.49
CA PRO A 84 -14.32 1.69 7.47
C PRO A 84 -14.62 0.22 7.16
N SER A 85 -15.34 -0.49 8.04
CA SER A 85 -15.69 -1.90 7.82
C SER A 85 -16.88 -2.07 6.86
N GLU A 86 -17.64 -1.00 6.63
CA GLU A 86 -18.88 -0.98 5.83
C GLU A 86 -18.66 -1.13 4.31
N GLU A 87 -17.42 -1.17 3.83
CA GLU A 87 -17.09 -1.28 2.40
C GLU A 87 -17.19 -2.72 1.84
N ALA A 88 -17.73 -3.68 2.61
CA ALA A 88 -17.85 -5.10 2.23
C ALA A 88 -18.65 -5.41 0.95
N ARG A 89 -19.36 -4.42 0.37
CA ARG A 89 -20.09 -4.56 -0.90
C ARG A 89 -19.25 -4.27 -2.14
N ILE A 90 -18.05 -3.72 -1.97
CA ILE A 90 -17.14 -3.36 -3.04
C ILE A 90 -16.00 -4.37 -3.04
N LYS A 91 -15.52 -4.77 -4.21
CA LYS A 91 -14.33 -5.63 -4.30
C LYS A 91 -13.07 -4.90 -3.89
N ASP A 92 -12.11 -5.63 -3.37
CA ASP A 92 -10.76 -5.13 -3.15
C ASP A 92 -10.19 -4.51 -4.45
N THR A 93 -9.61 -3.31 -4.35
CA THR A 93 -9.07 -2.59 -5.52
C THR A 93 -7.71 -1.99 -5.23
N PHE A 94 -6.86 -1.89 -6.25
CA PHE A 94 -5.55 -1.29 -6.13
C PHE A 94 -5.62 0.21 -6.39
N ILE A 95 -5.17 1.02 -5.43
CA ILE A 95 -5.27 2.48 -5.44
C ILE A 95 -3.91 3.15 -5.30
N TRP A 96 -3.77 4.33 -5.90
CA TRP A 96 -2.61 5.18 -5.70
C TRP A 96 -2.78 6.04 -4.44
N HIS A 97 -1.85 5.94 -3.49
CA HIS A 97 -1.98 6.59 -2.18
C HIS A 97 -1.84 8.11 -2.25
N TYR A 98 -1.02 8.63 -3.17
CA TYR A 98 -0.60 10.03 -3.18
C TYR A 98 -1.56 10.99 -3.90
N THR A 99 -2.70 10.49 -4.37
CA THR A 99 -3.73 11.29 -5.05
C THR A 99 -5.09 11.12 -4.39
N LYS A 100 -5.88 12.21 -4.35
CA LYS A 100 -7.20 12.20 -3.71
C LYS A 100 -8.22 11.36 -4.49
N ASN A 101 -8.08 11.33 -5.82
CA ASN A 101 -8.92 10.53 -6.71
C ASN A 101 -8.46 9.07 -6.80
N ARG A 102 -7.41 8.66 -6.08
CA ARG A 102 -6.91 7.28 -6.04
C ARG A 102 -6.30 6.77 -7.35
N ASP A 103 -6.26 7.60 -8.38
CA ASP A 103 -5.63 7.28 -9.67
C ASP A 103 -4.18 7.73 -9.70
N TYR A 104 -3.35 6.94 -10.38
CA TYR A 104 -1.98 7.32 -10.67
C TYR A 104 -1.92 8.49 -11.67
N ASN A 105 -1.03 9.44 -11.42
CA ASN A 105 -0.60 10.39 -12.45
C ASN A 105 0.91 10.63 -12.37
N VAL A 106 1.50 11.02 -13.50
CA VAL A 106 2.95 11.20 -13.65
C VAL A 106 3.52 12.18 -12.64
N CYS A 107 2.82 13.28 -12.34
CA CYS A 107 3.29 14.28 -11.36
C CYS A 107 3.43 13.68 -9.96
N SER A 108 2.45 12.89 -9.53
CA SER A 108 2.48 12.23 -8.22
C SER A 108 3.52 11.11 -8.17
N GLY A 109 3.67 10.33 -9.24
CA GLY A 109 4.74 9.33 -9.36
C GLY A 109 6.13 9.96 -9.31
N TYR A 110 6.33 11.08 -10.00
CA TYR A 110 7.59 11.83 -9.98
C TYR A 110 7.91 12.34 -8.57
N ARG A 111 6.93 12.86 -7.83
CA ARG A 111 7.13 13.28 -6.44
C ARG A 111 7.63 12.13 -5.56
N VAL A 112 7.01 10.95 -5.68
CA VAL A 112 7.44 9.75 -4.94
C VAL A 112 8.87 9.34 -5.34
N ALA A 113 9.20 9.40 -6.63
CA ALA A 113 10.54 9.11 -7.10
C ALA A 113 11.59 10.06 -6.50
N ILE A 114 11.27 11.35 -6.43
CA ILE A 114 12.13 12.36 -5.82
C ILE A 114 12.29 12.11 -4.32
N ASP A 115 11.20 11.83 -3.59
CA ASP A 115 11.27 11.50 -2.17
C ASP A 115 12.17 10.27 -1.92
N GLN A 116 12.09 9.24 -2.76
CA GLN A 116 12.95 8.05 -2.65
C GLN A 116 14.43 8.31 -2.98
N ILE A 117 14.71 9.21 -3.92
CA ILE A 117 16.07 9.64 -4.23
C ILE A 117 16.67 10.36 -3.01
N TYR A 118 15.90 11.24 -2.35
CA TYR A 118 16.34 11.90 -1.12
C TYR A 118 16.51 10.94 0.06
N GLU A 119 15.72 9.87 0.14
CA GLU A 119 15.89 8.79 1.12
C GLU A 119 17.04 7.81 0.80
N ASN A 120 17.85 8.08 -0.24
CA ASN A 120 18.94 7.21 -0.74
C ASN A 120 18.48 5.79 -1.15
N LYS A 121 17.20 5.60 -1.48
CA LYS A 121 16.68 4.31 -1.95
C LYS A 121 16.90 4.09 -3.45
N ILE A 122 17.13 5.16 -4.22
CA ILE A 122 17.41 5.11 -5.66
C ILE A 122 18.67 5.96 -5.95
N PRO A 123 19.67 5.46 -6.71
CA PRO A 123 20.85 6.24 -7.09
C PRO A 123 20.50 7.42 -8.01
N LEU A 124 21.17 8.56 -7.82
CA LEU A 124 20.99 9.84 -8.52
C LEU A 124 21.29 9.84 -10.04
N ASP A 125 21.57 8.70 -10.68
CA ASP A 125 21.89 8.62 -12.11
C ASP A 125 20.63 8.69 -13.02
N VAL A 126 19.67 9.52 -12.65
CA VAL A 126 18.53 9.90 -13.50
C VAL A 126 18.97 11.13 -14.29
N ASN A 127 19.83 10.92 -15.30
CA ASN A 127 20.10 11.95 -16.32
C ASN A 127 18.78 12.31 -17.02
N LEU A 128 18.15 13.38 -16.55
CA LEU A 128 16.98 14.03 -17.16
C LEU A 128 17.37 15.02 -18.27
N GLU A 129 18.65 15.12 -18.60
CA GLU A 129 19.10 15.83 -19.79
C GLU A 129 19.16 14.87 -20.97
N ASN A 130 18.10 14.90 -21.79
CA ASN A 130 18.12 14.90 -23.26
C ASN A 130 16.93 14.14 -23.83
N GLU A 131 15.89 14.90 -24.19
CA GLU A 131 15.24 14.79 -25.50
C GLU A 131 14.43 16.08 -25.74
N SER A 132 15.16 17.19 -25.89
CA SER A 132 14.70 18.28 -26.76
C SER A 132 15.14 17.91 -28.17
N THR A 133 14.17 17.85 -29.08
CA THR A 133 14.29 17.54 -30.51
C THR A 133 15.32 18.44 -31.23
N PRO A 134 15.76 18.04 -32.43
CA PRO A 134 14.97 18.28 -33.64
C PRO A 134 14.43 17.00 -34.30
#